data_AF-A0A4Q5ZX00-F1
#
_entry.id   AF-A0A4Q5ZX00-F1
#
_cell.length_a   1.000
_cell.length_b   1.000
_cell.length_c   1.000
_cell.angle_alpha   90.00
_cell.angle_beta   90.00
_cell.angle_gamma   90.00
#
_symmetry.space_group_name_H-M   'P 1'
#
loop_
_entity.id
_entity.type
_entity.pdbx_description
1 polymer ?
#
loop_
_entity_poly.entity_id
_entity_poly.type
_entity_poly.pdbx_seq_one_letter_code
_entity_poly.pdbx_strand_id
1 'polypeptide(L)' 'MQAILKDIEKKMQVIQKAMDSTNNPQQKAMFEHCLQNAAQVLANFKEIDRIVNSREDGTKE' A
#
# COMPACT_ATOMS: atom_id res chain seq x y z
N MET A 1 -12.70 -3.74 0.52
CA MET A 1 -11.27 -3.60 0.84
C MET A 1 -10.35 -4.02 -0.30
N GLN A 2 -10.52 -5.22 -0.87
CA GLN A 2 -9.61 -5.76 -1.90
C GLN A 2 -9.43 -4.90 -3.16
N ALA A 3 -10.49 -4.25 -3.66
CA ALA A 3 -10.39 -3.36 -4.83
C ALA A 3 -9.47 -2.15 -4.57
N ILE A 4 -9.51 -1.60 -3.35
CA ILE A 4 -8.67 -0.47 -2.93
C ILE A 4 -7.22 -0.91 -2.80
N LEU A 5 -6.96 -2.07 -2.18
CA LEU A 5 -5.61 -2.64 -2.06
C LEU A 5 -4.96 -2.84 -3.44
N LYS A 6 -5.70 -3.42 -4.38
CA LYS A 6 -5.23 -3.65 -5.76
C LYS A 6 -4.94 -2.34 -6.51
N ASP A 7 -5.75 -1.30 -6.30
CA ASP A 7 -5.52 0.01 -6.91
C ASP A 7 -4.27 0.69 -6.33
N ILE A 8 -4.05 0.60 -5.02
CA ILE A 8 -2.82 1.08 -4.36
C ILE A 8 -1.59 0.36 -4.92
N GLU A 9 -1.62 -0.98 -4.98
CA GLU A 9 -0.52 -1.78 -5.54
C GLU A 9 -0.21 -1.39 -6.99
N LYS A 10 -1.24 -1.18 -7.83
CA LYS A 10 -1.07 -0.72 -9.21
C LYS A 10 -0.43 0.68 -9.28
N LYS A 11 -0.87 1.62 -8.44
CA LYS A 11 -0.29 2.97 -8.39
C LYS A 11 1.16 2.95 -7.91
N MET A 12 1.51 2.10 -6.94
CA MET A 12 2.89 1.89 -6.51
C MET A 12 3.78 1.41 -7.66
N GLN A 13 3.31 0.48 -8.49
CA GLN A 13 4.05 0.03 -9.68
C GLN A 13 4.30 1.16 -10.68
N VAL A 14 3.33 2.06 -10.87
CA VAL A 14 3.50 3.23 -11.75
C VAL A 14 4.54 4.20 -11.19
N ILE A 15 4.50 4.48 -9.88
CA ILE A 15 5.48 5.35 -9.21
C ILE A 15 6.88 4.74 -9.28
N GLN A 16 7.02 3.44 -9.03
CA GLN A 16 8.30 2.73 -9.15
C GLN A 16 8.89 2.90 -10.56
N LYS A 17 8.10 2.67 -11.61
CA LYS A 17 8.55 2.88 -13.00
C LYS A 17 8.98 4.32 -13.27
N ALA A 18 8.23 5.30 -12.74
CA ALA A 18 8.59 6.72 -12.88
C ALA A 18 9.92 7.03 -12.19
N MET A 19 10.14 6.48 -10.98
CA MET A 19 11.40 6.61 -10.24
C MET A 19 12.59 6.00 -10.97
N ASP A 20 12.42 4.79 -11.53
CA ASP A 20 13.46 4.09 -12.28
C ASP A 20 13.89 4.87 -13.53
N SER A 21 12.97 5.60 -14.15
CA SER A 21 13.21 6.42 -15.35
C SER A 21 13.75 7.83 -15.05
N THR A 22 13.81 8.23 -13.78
CA THR A 22 14.19 9.58 -13.36
C THR A 22 15.68 9.65 -13.06
N ASN A 23 16.38 10.68 -13.54
CA ASN A 23 17.79 10.92 -13.22
C ASN A 23 18.02 11.99 -12.15
N ASN A 24 16.97 12.70 -11.74
CA ASN A 24 17.02 13.73 -10.70
C ASN A 24 16.99 13.08 -9.29
N PRO A 25 18.02 13.30 -8.45
CA PRO A 25 18.08 12.70 -7.11
C PRO A 25 16.96 13.16 -6.16
N GLN A 26 16.53 14.42 -6.22
CA GLN A 26 15.46 14.93 -5.36
C GLN A 26 14.10 14.32 -5.74
N GLN A 27 13.84 14.16 -7.04
CA GLN A 27 12.63 13.48 -7.50
C GLN A 27 12.64 11.99 -7.13
N LYS A 28 13.81 11.31 -7.22
CA LYS A 28 13.94 9.94 -6.72
C LYS A 28 13.59 9.83 -5.24
N ALA A 29 14.17 10.69 -4.39
CA ALA A 29 13.87 10.69 -2.96
C ALA A 29 12.37 10.93 -2.67
N MET A 30 11.74 11.84 -3.43
CA MET A 30 10.29 12.05 -3.34
C MET A 30 9.51 10.77 -3.69
N PHE A 31 9.85 10.07 -4.77
CA PHE A 31 9.19 8.82 -5.15
C PHE A 31 9.41 7.72 -4.10
N GLU A 32 10.61 7.58 -3.55
CA GLU A 32 10.91 6.63 -2.48
C GLU A 32 10.01 6.87 -1.26
N HIS A 33 9.86 8.13 -0.83
CA HIS A 33 8.95 8.48 0.26
C HIS A 33 7.48 8.16 -0.07
N CYS A 34 7.04 8.44 -1.30
CA CYS A 34 5.69 8.08 -1.74
C CYS A 34 5.45 6.56 -1.69
N LEU A 35 6.44 5.76 -2.12
CA LEU A 35 6.35 4.29 -2.10
C LEU A 35 6.34 3.74 -0.67
N GLN A 36 7.17 4.28 0.22
CA GLN A 36 7.17 3.91 1.65
C GLN A 36 5.83 4.19 2.30
N ASN A 37 5.26 5.38 2.07
CA ASN A 37 3.94 5.74 2.61
C ASN A 37 2.84 4.81 2.09
N ALA A 38 2.85 4.51 0.78
CA ALA A 38 1.88 3.61 0.18
C ALA A 38 1.99 2.17 0.74
N ALA A 39 3.22 1.69 0.96
CA ALA A 39 3.47 0.38 1.57
C ALA A 39 2.91 0.31 3.01
N GLN A 40 3.12 1.35 3.81
CA GLN A 40 2.57 1.42 5.17
C GLN A 40 1.04 1.43 5.17
N VAL A 41 0.42 2.21 4.29
CA VAL A 41 -1.04 2.25 4.14
C VAL A 41 -1.59 0.88 3.75
N LEU A 42 -0.94 0.19 2.80
CA LEU A 42 -1.32 -1.17 2.39
C LEU A 42 -1.25 -2.16 3.57
N ALA A 43 -0.18 -2.11 4.37
CA ALA A 43 -0.01 -2.94 5.55
C ALA A 43 -1.12 -2.68 6.59
N ASN A 44 -1.43 -1.41 6.84
CA ASN A 44 -2.50 -1.01 7.76
C ASN A 44 -3.86 -1.54 7.30
N PHE A 45 -4.19 -1.43 6.02
CA PHE A 45 -5.46 -1.95 5.49
C PHE A 45 -5.55 -3.47 5.56
N LYS A 46 -4.45 -4.20 5.30
CA LYS A 46 -4.39 -5.67 5.46
C LYS A 46 -4.63 -6.07 6.92
N GLU A 47 -4.06 -5.33 7.86
CA GLU A 47 -4.25 -5.59 9.29
C GLU A 47 -5.68 -5.25 9.76
N ILE A 48 -6.27 -4.17 9.28
CA ILE A 48 -7.68 -3.83 9.54
C ILE A 48 -8.61 -4.95 9.03
N ASP A 49 -8.38 -5.42 7.79
CA ASP A 49 -9.16 -6.52 7.21
C ASP A 49 -9.03 -7.81 8.05
N ARG A 50 -7.81 -8.13 8.51
CA ARG A 50 -7.56 -9.25 9.43
C ARG A 50 -8.36 -9.09 10.73
N ILE A 51 -8.31 -7.93 11.37
CA ILE A 51 -9.01 -7.66 12.65
C ILE A 51 -10.52 -7.79 12.48
N VAL A 52 -11.09 -7.17 11.45
CA VAL A 52 -12.53 -7.19 11.19
C VAL A 52 -13.00 -8.63 10.94
N ASN A 53 -12.33 -9.35 10.04
CA ASN A 53 -12.73 -10.71 9.69
C ASN A 53 -12.42 -11.73 10.80
N SER A 54 -11.43 -11.47 11.67
CA SER A 54 -11.15 -12.33 12.83
C SER A 54 -12.17 -12.22 13.96
N ARG A 55 -12.94 -11.13 14.02
CA ARG A 55 -14.00 -10.94 15.03
C ARG A 55 -15.30 -11.63 14.66
N GLU A 56 -15.55 -11.93 13.38
CA GLU A 56 -16.75 -12.65 12.95
C GLU A 56 -16.73 -14.13 13.36
N ASP A 57 -15.55 -14.71 13.63
CA ASP A 57 -15.41 -16.08 14.14
C ASP A 57 -15.64 -16.21 15.68
N GLY A 58 -15.77 -15.08 16.39
CA GLY A 58 -15.86 -15.06 17.86
C GLY A 58 -17.28 -15.08 18.45
N THR A 59 -18.34 -15.19 17.63
CA THR A 59 -19.74 -15.09 18.09
C THR A 59 -20.53 -16.39 17.93
N LYS A 60 -19.89 -17.52 18.25
CA LYS A 60 -20.56 -18.81 18.47
C LYS A 60 -20.18 -19.37 19.84
N GLU A 61 -20.57 -18.67 20.89
CA GLU A 61 -20.75 -19.25 22.23
C GLU A 61 -22.03 -18.71 22.86
#